data_AF-A0A934E8K2-F1
#
_entry.id   AF-A0A934E8K2-F1
#
_cell.length_a   1.000
_cell.length_b   1.000
_cell.length_c   1.000
_cell.angle_alpha   90.00
_cell.angle_beta   90.00
_cell.angle_gamma   90.00
#
_symmetry.space_group_name_H-M   'P 1'
#
loop_
_entity.id
_entity.type
_entity.pdbx_description
1 polymer ?
#
loop_
_entity_poly.entity_id
_entity_poly.type
_entity_poly.pdbx_seq_one_letter_code
_entity_poly.pdbx_strand_id
1 'polypeptide(L)'
;ILQKNIKKNKLPRVKIFNFALSNKVGETSLHVSFEENNPWTWGDTIIYNMWGDEDNDKKVTVKTVLLSNYITKPVDLLKMDIEGSEQMVLEEIEHKLSFIREIVMEYHGTRTSINVNNFLVIRSVLERNGFIVKSYTKDLKFAFPNFVANLRKTSSVFTIKALRS
;
A
#
# COMPACT_ATOMS: atom_id res chain seq x y z
N ILE A 1 4.95 11.17 13.95
CA ILE A 1 3.99 10.43 14.82
C ILE A 1 4.50 9.01 15.15
N LEU A 2 4.96 8.23 14.17
CA LEU A 2 5.43 6.85 14.37
C LEU A 2 6.49 6.65 15.48
N GLN A 3 7.53 7.49 15.51
CA GLN A 3 8.55 7.43 16.58
C GLN A 3 7.98 7.63 17.98
N LYS A 4 6.97 8.52 18.13
CA LYS A 4 6.27 8.74 19.40
C LYS A 4 5.49 7.48 19.80
N ASN A 5 4.82 6.82 18.85
CA ASN A 5 4.08 5.58 19.11
C ASN A 5 5.00 4.44 19.57
N ILE A 6 6.17 4.28 18.95
CA ILE A 6 7.17 3.28 19.35
C ILE A 6 7.67 3.56 20.77
N LYS A 7 8.02 4.82 21.07
CA LYS A 7 8.48 5.22 22.40
C LYS A 7 7.40 5.00 23.47
N LYS A 8 6.15 5.37 23.19
CA LYS A 8 5.03 5.23 24.13
C LYS A 8 4.69 3.76 24.43
N ASN A 9 4.72 2.91 23.42
CA ASN A 9 4.40 1.48 23.56
C ASN A 9 5.61 0.61 23.94
N LYS A 10 6.79 1.20 24.15
CA LYS A 10 8.03 0.51 24.54
C LYS A 10 8.35 -0.69 23.63
N LEU A 11 8.10 -0.56 22.33
CA LEU A 11 8.29 -1.65 21.37
C LEU A 11 9.79 -1.87 21.12
N PRO A 12 10.39 -2.98 21.58
CA PRO A 12 11.79 -3.24 21.33
C PRO A 12 11.99 -3.75 19.90
N ARG A 13 13.20 -3.55 19.36
CA ARG A 13 13.63 -4.11 18.06
C ARG A 13 12.84 -3.63 16.83
N VAL A 14 12.40 -2.37 16.84
CA VAL A 14 11.78 -1.71 15.68
C VAL A 14 12.83 -0.89 14.94
N LYS A 15 12.93 -1.08 13.62
CA LYS A 15 13.68 -0.20 12.71
C LYS A 15 12.67 0.58 11.86
N ILE A 16 12.93 1.87 11.66
CA ILE A 16 12.08 2.75 10.85
C ILE A 16 12.90 3.20 9.65
N PHE A 17 12.29 3.14 8.48
CA PHE A 17 12.84 3.67 7.23
C PHE A 17 11.85 4.68 6.69
N ASN A 18 12.30 5.91 6.40
CA ASN A 18 11.44 6.99 5.93
C ASN A 18 11.59 7.16 4.42
N PHE A 19 11.06 6.19 3.67
CA PHE A 19 11.11 6.12 2.21
C PHE A 19 9.79 5.59 1.67
N ALA A 20 9.45 5.92 0.43
CA ALA A 20 8.39 5.26 -0.30
C ALA A 20 8.89 3.93 -0.89
N LEU A 21 8.02 2.94 -0.99
CA LEU A 21 8.30 1.71 -1.74
C LEU A 21 7.91 1.91 -3.20
N SER A 22 8.75 1.43 -4.11
CA SER A 22 8.50 1.47 -5.56
C SER A 22 9.23 0.30 -6.25
N ASN A 23 9.01 0.14 -7.56
CA ASN A 23 9.82 -0.76 -8.39
C ASN A 23 11.14 -0.13 -8.87
N LYS A 24 11.45 1.11 -8.46
CA LYS A 24 12.67 1.83 -8.84
C LYS A 24 13.26 2.58 -7.66
N VAL A 25 14.58 2.58 -7.56
CA VAL A 25 15.34 3.44 -6.63
C VAL A 25 15.45 4.84 -7.23
N GLY A 26 15.24 5.87 -6.41
CA GLY A 26 15.33 7.25 -6.86
C GLY A 26 14.47 8.19 -6.02
N GLU A 27 13.80 9.10 -6.70
CA GLU A 27 12.85 10.04 -6.10
C GLU A 27 11.55 10.03 -6.89
N THR A 28 10.42 10.22 -6.20
CA THR A 28 9.10 10.38 -6.81
C THR A 28 8.32 11.49 -6.09
N SER A 29 7.22 11.93 -6.70
CA SER A 29 6.26 12.81 -6.04
C SER A 29 5.30 11.97 -5.20
N LEU A 30 5.22 12.28 -3.90
CA LEU A 30 4.11 11.88 -3.05
C LEU A 30 3.02 12.94 -3.20
N HIS A 31 1.85 12.52 -3.66
CA HIS A 31 0.65 13.32 -3.80
C HIS A 31 -0.07 13.27 -2.46
N VAL A 32 -0.19 14.44 -1.82
CA VAL A 32 -0.80 14.59 -0.50
C VAL A 32 -2.09 15.37 -0.67
N SER A 33 -3.22 14.69 -0.43
CA SER A 33 -4.53 15.31 -0.46
C SER A 33 -4.64 16.26 0.72
N PHE A 34 -4.45 17.55 0.49
CA PHE A 34 -4.40 18.53 1.56
C PHE A 34 -5.76 19.24 1.66
N GLU A 35 -6.53 18.93 2.71
CA GLU A 35 -7.60 19.83 3.14
C GLU A 35 -7.02 20.75 4.22
N GLU A 36 -7.04 22.08 4.00
CA GLU A 36 -6.45 23.09 4.90
C GLU A 36 -6.90 22.95 6.37
N ASN A 37 -8.07 22.36 6.61
CA ASN A 37 -8.68 22.19 7.93
C ASN A 37 -8.63 20.76 8.49
N ASN A 38 -7.98 19.81 7.79
CA ASN A 38 -7.90 18.42 8.25
C ASN A 38 -6.47 17.86 8.10
N PRO A 39 -5.70 17.75 9.21
CA PRO A 39 -4.36 17.17 9.18
C PRO A 39 -4.36 15.64 8.98
N TRP A 40 -5.54 15.01 8.95
CA TRP A 40 -5.72 13.59 8.64
C TRP A 40 -6.00 13.45 7.15
N THR A 41 -4.92 13.27 6.39
CA THR A 41 -4.98 12.97 4.96
C THR A 41 -5.30 11.48 4.78
N TRP A 42 -6.14 11.18 3.80
CA TRP A 42 -6.52 9.81 3.43
C TRP A 42 -6.18 9.63 1.95
N GLY A 43 -5.46 8.56 1.61
CA GLY A 43 -5.12 8.26 0.22
C GLY A 43 -3.83 8.89 -0.32
N ASP A 44 -2.92 9.38 0.53
CA ASP A 44 -1.62 9.89 0.09
C ASP A 44 -0.87 8.82 -0.71
N THR A 45 -0.49 9.13 -1.94
CA THR A 45 -0.02 8.12 -2.89
C THR A 45 1.15 8.59 -3.75
N ILE A 46 1.94 7.64 -4.23
CA ILE A 46 2.97 7.89 -5.25
C ILE A 46 2.45 7.60 -6.68
N ILE A 47 1.20 7.16 -6.80
CA ILE A 47 0.57 6.82 -8.07
C ILE A 47 -0.17 8.05 -8.56
N TYR A 48 0.19 8.53 -9.75
CA TYR A 48 -0.49 9.66 -10.38
C TYR A 48 -1.92 9.29 -10.81
N ASN A 49 -2.82 10.24 -10.60
CA ASN A 49 -4.25 10.22 -10.78
C ASN A 49 -4.97 9.02 -10.13
N MET A 50 -4.52 8.59 -8.95
CA MET A 50 -5.10 7.45 -8.23
C MET A 50 -6.55 7.71 -7.82
N TRP A 51 -6.80 8.91 -7.28
CA TRP A 51 -8.08 9.31 -6.70
C TRP A 51 -8.81 10.43 -7.48
N GLY A 52 -8.28 10.87 -8.61
CA GLY A 52 -9.02 11.73 -9.57
C GLY A 52 -8.91 13.25 -9.39
N ASP A 53 -8.34 13.75 -8.29
CA ASP A 53 -8.31 15.20 -7.95
C ASP A 53 -6.89 15.77 -7.71
N GLU A 54 -5.86 15.11 -8.24
CA GLU A 54 -4.46 15.40 -7.90
C GLU A 54 -3.91 16.74 -8.42
N ASP A 55 -4.64 17.47 -9.26
CA ASP A 55 -4.26 18.83 -9.65
C ASP A 55 -4.32 19.81 -8.47
N ASN A 56 -5.10 19.47 -7.43
CA ASN A 56 -5.16 20.22 -6.17
C ASN A 56 -4.25 19.65 -5.08
N ASP A 57 -3.56 18.53 -5.34
CA ASP A 57 -2.72 17.89 -4.34
C ASP A 57 -1.40 18.63 -4.14
N LYS A 58 -0.97 18.68 -2.88
CA LYS A 58 0.39 19.10 -2.57
C LYS A 58 1.35 17.98 -2.94
N LYS A 59 2.35 18.29 -3.75
CA LYS A 59 3.41 17.34 -4.12
C LYS A 59 4.61 17.48 -3.20
N VAL A 60 5.05 16.36 -2.63
CA VAL A 60 6.26 16.28 -1.80
C VAL A 60 7.23 15.30 -2.44
N THR A 61 8.44 15.73 -2.75
CA THR A 61 9.48 14.81 -3.25
C THR A 61 9.92 13.86 -2.14
N VAL A 62 9.82 12.56 -2.40
CA VAL A 62 10.24 11.50 -1.47
C VAL A 62 11.21 10.55 -2.16
N LYS A 63 12.16 10.01 -1.41
CA LYS A 63 13.05 8.96 -1.90
C LYS A 63 12.31 7.63 -1.99
N THR A 64 12.58 6.88 -3.05
CA THR A 64 12.04 5.53 -3.27
C THR A 64 13.11 4.47 -3.09
N VAL A 65 12.70 3.33 -2.54
CA VAL A 65 13.54 2.14 -2.37
C VAL A 65 12.80 0.89 -2.83
N LEU A 66 13.56 -0.16 -3.12
CA LEU A 66 13.02 -1.49 -3.41
C LEU A 66 12.74 -2.23 -2.11
N LEU A 67 11.62 -2.94 -2.03
CA LEU A 67 11.29 -3.73 -0.84
C LEU A 67 12.18 -4.98 -0.77
N SER A 68 12.60 -5.53 -1.91
CA SER A 68 13.51 -6.68 -1.99
C SER A 68 14.84 -6.47 -1.23
N ASN A 69 15.32 -5.23 -1.12
CA ASN A 69 16.52 -4.86 -0.35
C ASN A 69 16.38 -5.16 1.16
N TYR A 70 15.15 -5.28 1.66
CA TYR A 70 14.85 -5.50 3.07
C TYR A 70 14.40 -6.94 3.37
N ILE A 71 14.12 -7.74 2.35
CA ILE A 71 13.77 -9.17 2.48
C ILE A 71 15.05 -10.01 2.32
N THR A 72 15.84 -10.05 3.39
CA THR A 72 17.16 -10.74 3.42
C THR A 72 17.13 -12.07 4.17
N LYS A 73 16.01 -12.41 4.80
CA LYS A 73 15.79 -13.61 5.60
C LYS A 73 14.31 -13.97 5.61
N PRO A 74 13.91 -15.16 6.12
CA PRO A 74 12.51 -15.51 6.27
C PRO A 74 11.70 -14.44 7.02
N VAL A 75 10.51 -14.13 6.49
CA VAL A 75 9.55 -13.15 6.99
C VAL A 75 8.26 -13.90 7.35
N ASP A 76 7.92 -13.89 8.62
CA ASP A 76 6.69 -14.52 9.13
C ASP A 76 5.42 -13.85 8.62
N LEU A 77 5.45 -12.51 8.52
CA LEU A 77 4.32 -11.68 8.10
C LEU A 77 4.82 -10.42 7.38
N LEU A 78 4.32 -10.19 6.17
CA LEU A 78 4.43 -8.92 5.47
C LEU A 78 3.06 -8.22 5.49
N LYS A 79 2.94 -7.11 6.23
CA LYS A 79 1.79 -6.20 6.11
C LYS A 79 2.09 -5.16 5.02
N MET A 80 1.17 -4.97 4.07
CA MET A 80 1.28 -3.97 3.00
C MET A 80 0.03 -3.10 2.94
N ASP A 81 0.23 -1.79 2.98
CA ASP A 81 -0.82 -0.77 3.05
C ASP A 81 -0.16 0.53 2.57
N ILE A 82 -0.16 0.72 1.25
CA ILE A 82 0.71 1.69 0.55
C ILE A 82 -0.05 2.45 -0.55
N GLU A 83 -1.36 2.58 -0.36
CA GLU A 83 -2.26 3.52 -1.07
C GLU A 83 -2.13 3.46 -2.60
N GLY A 84 -2.16 2.27 -3.18
CA GLY A 84 -2.28 2.08 -4.64
C GLY A 84 -1.02 1.55 -5.32
N SER A 85 0.12 1.50 -4.62
CA SER A 85 1.38 0.97 -5.18
C SER A 85 1.54 -0.54 -4.96
N GLU A 86 0.50 -1.24 -4.51
CA GLU A 86 0.57 -2.64 -4.08
C GLU A 86 1.04 -3.59 -5.18
N GLN A 87 0.45 -3.53 -6.38
CA GLN A 87 0.84 -4.39 -7.50
C GLN A 87 2.31 -4.20 -7.86
N MET A 88 2.72 -2.95 -8.08
CA MET A 88 4.08 -2.61 -8.49
C MET A 88 5.13 -3.13 -7.50
N VAL A 89 4.89 -2.94 -6.20
CA VAL A 89 5.81 -3.40 -5.15
C VAL A 89 5.78 -4.93 -5.04
N LEU A 90 4.62 -5.57 -5.21
CA LEU A 90 4.49 -7.02 -5.17
C LEU A 90 5.23 -7.69 -6.33
N GLU A 91 5.10 -7.16 -7.56
CA GLU A 91 5.82 -7.63 -8.73
C GLU A 91 7.34 -7.47 -8.56
N GLU A 92 7.79 -6.35 -7.98
CA GLU A 92 9.20 -6.12 -7.67
C GLU A 92 9.76 -7.21 -6.74
N ILE A 93 9.02 -7.59 -5.69
CA ILE A 93 9.46 -8.62 -4.76
C ILE A 93 9.09 -10.04 -5.16
N GLU A 94 8.59 -10.28 -6.37
CA GLU A 94 8.09 -11.62 -6.76
C GLU A 94 9.17 -12.70 -6.53
N HIS A 95 10.40 -12.42 -6.95
CA HIS A 95 11.57 -13.28 -6.76
C HIS A 95 11.99 -13.49 -5.29
N LYS A 96 11.43 -12.73 -4.35
CA LYS A 96 11.63 -12.84 -2.89
C LYS A 96 10.44 -13.43 -2.17
N LEU A 97 9.34 -13.72 -2.85
CA LEU A 97 8.11 -14.20 -2.21
C LEU A 97 8.32 -15.51 -1.45
N SER A 98 9.25 -16.36 -1.89
CA SER A 98 9.63 -17.61 -1.21
C SER A 98 10.12 -17.41 0.23
N PHE A 99 10.60 -16.21 0.60
CA PHE A 99 11.00 -15.89 1.97
C PHE A 99 9.81 -15.51 2.86
N ILE A 100 8.63 -15.27 2.31
CA ILE A 100 7.47 -14.78 3.06
C ILE A 100 6.48 -15.91 3.32
N ARG A 101 6.08 -16.08 4.58
CA ARG A 101 5.07 -17.06 5.00
C ARG A 101 3.64 -16.56 4.82
N GLU A 102 3.37 -15.33 5.24
CA GLU A 102 2.04 -14.72 5.20
C GLU A 102 2.11 -13.27 4.73
N ILE A 103 1.13 -12.86 3.91
CA ILE A 103 0.94 -11.49 3.46
C ILE A 103 -0.45 -11.03 3.87
N VAL A 104 -0.53 -9.86 4.50
CA VAL A 104 -1.77 -9.13 4.74
C VAL A 104 -1.66 -7.80 4.03
N MET A 105 -2.42 -7.64 2.96
CA MET A 105 -2.36 -6.47 2.08
C MET A 105 -3.71 -5.76 2.08
N GLU A 106 -3.70 -4.43 2.20
CA GLU A 106 -4.86 -3.62 1.85
C GLU A 106 -4.75 -3.20 0.39
N TYR A 107 -5.68 -3.66 -0.43
CA TYR A 107 -5.76 -3.27 -1.83
C TYR A 107 -6.50 -1.95 -1.96
N HIS A 108 -5.89 -1.00 -2.66
CA HIS A 108 -6.48 0.29 -2.99
C HIS A 108 -6.55 0.40 -4.51
N GLY A 109 -7.74 0.31 -5.10
CA GLY A 109 -7.91 0.40 -6.55
C GLY A 109 -9.07 1.29 -6.95
N THR A 110 -8.98 1.89 -8.12
CA THR A 110 -10.06 2.61 -8.79
C THR A 110 -10.23 2.09 -10.21
N ARG A 111 -11.33 2.45 -10.89
CA ARG A 111 -11.51 2.12 -12.31
C ARG A 111 -10.38 2.67 -13.19
N THR A 112 -9.80 3.81 -12.82
CA THR A 112 -8.72 4.47 -13.57
C THR A 112 -7.35 3.90 -13.22
N SER A 113 -7.18 3.29 -12.03
CA SER A 113 -5.91 2.71 -11.59
C SER A 113 -5.68 1.28 -12.08
N ILE A 114 -6.58 0.67 -12.85
CA ILE A 114 -6.50 -0.76 -13.20
C ILE A 114 -5.23 -1.13 -13.98
N ASN A 115 -4.62 -0.17 -14.68
CA ASN A 115 -3.37 -0.40 -15.43
C ASN A 115 -2.11 -0.36 -14.54
N VAL A 116 -2.23 0.15 -13.31
CA VAL A 116 -1.11 0.31 -12.38
C VAL A 116 -1.29 -0.52 -11.10
N ASN A 117 -2.53 -0.80 -10.71
CA ASN A 117 -2.87 -1.57 -9.52
C ASN A 117 -4.12 -2.42 -9.73
N ASN A 118 -3.92 -3.67 -10.11
CA ASN A 118 -4.93 -4.62 -10.50
C ASN A 118 -4.95 -5.82 -9.56
N PHE A 119 -6.07 -6.00 -8.87
CA PHE A 119 -6.28 -7.14 -7.98
C PHE A 119 -6.07 -8.50 -8.67
N LEU A 120 -6.49 -8.66 -9.93
CA LEU A 120 -6.34 -9.94 -10.63
C LEU A 120 -4.86 -10.26 -10.90
N VAL A 121 -4.05 -9.25 -11.18
CA VAL A 121 -2.60 -9.41 -11.34
C VAL A 121 -1.95 -9.75 -10.01
N ILE A 122 -2.28 -9.00 -8.94
CA ILE A 122 -1.83 -9.29 -7.57
C ILE A 122 -2.14 -10.74 -7.19
N ARG A 123 -3.39 -11.17 -7.41
CA ARG A 123 -3.84 -12.54 -7.13
C ARG A 123 -3.04 -13.57 -7.93
N SER A 124 -2.85 -13.33 -9.23
CA SER A 124 -2.07 -14.23 -10.09
C SER A 124 -0.63 -14.37 -9.62
N VAL A 125 0.03 -13.26 -9.24
CA VAL A 125 1.41 -13.26 -8.69
C VAL A 125 1.48 -14.11 -7.41
N LEU A 126 0.52 -13.94 -6.50
CA LEU A 126 0.49 -14.69 -5.25
C LEU A 126 0.23 -16.18 -5.48
N GLU A 127 -0.80 -16.53 -6.26
CA GLU A 127 -1.18 -17.93 -6.49
C GLU A 127 -0.05 -18.71 -7.18
N ARG A 128 0.60 -18.14 -8.20
CA ARG A 128 1.72 -18.82 -8.89
C ARG A 128 2.98 -18.97 -8.03
N ASN A 129 3.09 -18.20 -6.94
CA ASN A 129 4.18 -18.28 -5.96
C ASN A 129 3.81 -19.14 -4.72
N GLY A 130 2.73 -19.93 -4.81
CA GLY A 130 2.33 -20.91 -3.80
C GLY A 130 1.56 -20.31 -2.63
N PHE A 131 0.85 -19.21 -2.83
CA PHE A 131 -0.06 -18.66 -1.81
C PHE A 131 -1.51 -19.04 -2.09
N ILE A 132 -2.24 -19.37 -1.02
CA ILE A 132 -3.69 -19.43 -0.99
C ILE A 132 -4.21 -18.02 -0.68
N VAL A 133 -4.95 -17.43 -1.62
CA VAL A 133 -5.43 -16.05 -1.54
C VAL A 133 -6.89 -16.00 -1.10
N LYS A 134 -7.18 -15.17 -0.09
CA LYS A 134 -8.53 -14.81 0.36
C LYS A 134 -8.69 -13.30 0.38
N SER A 135 -9.82 -12.78 -0.06
CA SER A 135 -10.16 -11.37 0.04
C SER A 135 -11.36 -11.13 0.97
N TYR A 136 -11.34 -10.01 1.68
CA TYR A 136 -12.34 -9.61 2.66
C TYR A 136 -12.72 -8.16 2.40
N THR A 137 -13.98 -7.92 2.07
CA THR A 137 -14.49 -6.55 1.89
C THR A 137 -14.43 -5.79 3.21
N LYS A 138 -13.91 -4.55 3.19
CA LYS A 138 -14.11 -3.65 4.32
C LYS A 138 -15.56 -3.18 4.31
N ASP A 139 -16.17 -3.12 5.48
CA ASP A 139 -17.48 -2.50 5.65
C ASP A 139 -17.32 -1.00 5.36
N LEU A 140 -17.78 -0.56 4.18
CA LEU A 140 -17.46 0.74 3.59
C LEU A 140 -17.90 1.94 4.46
N LYS A 141 -18.74 1.70 5.47
CA LYS A 141 -19.12 2.68 6.49
C LYS A 141 -17.95 3.14 7.37
N PHE A 142 -16.90 2.32 7.52
CA PHE A 142 -15.74 2.59 8.38
C PHE A 142 -14.46 2.91 7.61
N ALA A 143 -14.44 2.69 6.29
CA ALA A 143 -13.24 2.85 5.47
C ALA A 143 -13.03 4.29 4.96
N PHE A 144 -14.07 5.13 4.93
CA PHE A 144 -14.00 6.47 4.33
C PHE A 144 -14.74 7.51 5.19
N PRO A 145 -14.14 8.68 5.47
CA PRO A 145 -14.85 9.86 5.97
C PRO A 145 -16.03 10.24 5.06
N ASN A 146 -17.07 10.87 5.63
CA ASN A 146 -18.28 11.22 4.87
C ASN A 146 -18.04 12.19 3.70
N PHE A 147 -16.93 12.93 3.68
CA PHE A 147 -16.58 13.83 2.59
C PHE A 147 -16.18 13.08 1.29
N VAL A 148 -15.74 11.82 1.40
CA VAL A 148 -15.24 11.00 0.29
C VAL A 148 -16.38 10.22 -0.42
N ALA A 149 -17.63 10.65 -0.23
CA ALA A 149 -18.83 9.91 -0.60
C ALA A 149 -18.99 9.62 -2.11
N ASN A 150 -18.40 10.45 -2.98
CA ASN A 150 -18.46 10.25 -4.43
C ASN A 150 -17.46 9.21 -4.95
N LEU A 151 -16.28 9.12 -4.33
CA LEU A 151 -15.26 8.08 -4.58
C LEU A 151 -15.78 6.67 -4.22
N ARG A 152 -16.78 6.56 -3.33
CA ARG A 152 -17.45 5.30 -2.95
C ARG A 152 -18.00 4.49 -4.12
N LYS A 153 -18.28 5.10 -5.28
CA LYS A 153 -18.92 4.41 -6.42
C LYS A 153 -17.93 3.77 -7.39
N THR A 154 -16.65 4.15 -7.36
CA THR A 154 -15.66 3.75 -8.37
C THR A 154 -14.38 3.16 -7.79
N SER A 155 -14.25 3.16 -6.47
CA SER A 155 -13.09 2.64 -5.74
C SER A 155 -13.37 1.29 -5.12
N SER A 156 -12.35 0.42 -5.09
CA SER A 156 -12.34 -0.89 -4.46
C SER A 156 -11.26 -0.89 -3.39
N VAL A 157 -11.69 -0.97 -2.13
CA VAL A 157 -10.78 -1.10 -0.97
C VAL A 157 -11.17 -2.33 -0.17
N PHE A 158 -10.25 -3.28 -0.06
CA PHE A 158 -10.47 -4.54 0.66
C PHE A 158 -9.15 -5.17 1.11
N THR A 159 -9.24 -6.09 2.07
CA THR A 159 -8.08 -6.79 2.59
C THR A 159 -7.85 -8.09 1.84
N ILE A 160 -6.62 -8.34 1.43
CA ILE A 160 -6.12 -9.60 0.89
C ILE A 160 -5.31 -10.29 2.00
N LYS A 161 -5.61 -11.56 2.26
CA LYS A 161 -4.75 -12.46 3.03
C LYS A 161 -4.22 -13.55 2.12
N ALA A 162 -2.91 -13.69 2.08
CA ALA A 162 -2.23 -14.72 1.32
C ALA A 162 -1.35 -15.54 2.27
N LEU A 163 -1.65 -16.83 2.37
CA LEU A 163 -0.90 -17.78 3.21
C LEU A 163 -0.21 -18.80 2.31
N ARG A 164 1.09 -19.02 2.53
CA ARG A 164 1.87 -20.02 1.78
C ARG A 164 1.31 -21.42 2.05
N SER A 165 1.02 -22.17 0.98
CA SER A 165 0.60 -23.58 1.03
C SER A 165 1.73 -24.51 1.41
#